data_AF-A0A356NV10-F1
#
_entry.id   AF-A0A356NV10-F1
#
_cell.length_a   1.000
_cell.length_b   1.000
_cell.length_c   1.000
_cell.angle_alpha   90.00
_cell.angle_beta   90.00
_cell.angle_gamma   90.00
#
_symmetry.space_group_name_H-M   'P 1'
#
loop_
_entity.id
_entity.type
_entity.pdbx_description
1 polymer ?
#
loop_
_entity_poly.entity_id
_entity_poly.type
_entity_poly.pdbx_seq_one_letter_code
_entity_poly.pdbx_strand_id
1 'polypeptide(L)'
;MVKEHFSRHYLVVHTFVSDEARKAYLTPPERRDPPEKRQSERQWAMNSNGEFAQCMQTWVGNDDFLYCHWMAESEDDVYRQLDEFGLEGNVVSSMVSEMFQFMSAYRDSDQILQQFPEESDKW
;
A
#
# COMPACT_ATOMS: atom_id res chain seq x y z
N MET A 1 16.49 -0.59 -4.19
CA MET A 1 15.82 -0.39 -5.49
C MET A 1 14.59 -1.27 -5.43
N VAL A 2 13.41 -0.72 -5.69
CA VAL A 2 12.20 -1.51 -5.95
C VAL A 2 12.60 -2.53 -7.02
N LYS A 3 12.52 -3.81 -6.71
CA LYS A 3 12.86 -4.84 -7.68
C LYS A 3 11.58 -5.11 -8.47
N GLU A 4 11.66 -5.11 -9.79
CA GLU A 4 10.54 -5.46 -10.68
C GLU A 4 10.27 -6.98 -10.56
N HIS A 5 9.66 -7.38 -9.44
CA HIS A 5 9.25 -8.77 -9.19
C HIS A 5 7.79 -9.01 -9.53
N PHE A 6 6.99 -7.95 -9.54
CA PHE A 6 5.56 -8.01 -9.66
C PHE A 6 5.10 -7.22 -10.87
N SER A 7 4.06 -7.70 -11.53
CA SER A 7 3.58 -7.12 -12.79
C SER A 7 2.24 -6.38 -12.69
N ARG A 8 1.45 -6.61 -11.63
CA ARG A 8 0.09 -6.07 -11.47
C ARG A 8 0.01 -5.05 -10.34
N HIS A 9 -0.85 -4.06 -10.51
CA HIS A 9 -1.03 -2.96 -9.57
C HIS A 9 -2.34 -3.11 -8.82
N TYR A 10 -2.32 -2.85 -7.51
CA TYR A 10 -3.50 -2.91 -6.65
C TYR A 10 -3.60 -1.64 -5.82
N LEU A 11 -4.81 -1.09 -5.72
CA LEU A 11 -5.14 -0.13 -4.68
C LEU A 11 -5.88 -0.85 -3.57
N VAL A 12 -5.40 -0.63 -2.35
CA VAL A 12 -5.95 -1.24 -1.15
C VAL A 12 -6.48 -0.14 -0.26
N VAL A 13 -7.75 -0.26 0.11
CA VAL A 13 -8.36 0.58 1.14
C VAL A 13 -8.34 -0.22 2.43
N HIS A 14 -7.79 0.38 3.48
CA HIS A 14 -7.84 -0.23 4.80
C HIS A 14 -8.60 0.64 5.78
N THR A 15 -9.23 -0.02 6.75
CA THR A 15 -9.77 0.60 7.97
C THR A 15 -9.05 0.02 9.18
N PHE A 16 -8.88 0.80 10.24
CA PHE A 16 -8.32 0.24 11.48
C PHE A 16 -9.30 -0.70 12.15
N VAL A 17 -8.81 -1.83 12.68
CA VAL A 17 -9.69 -2.80 13.37
C VAL A 17 -10.20 -2.28 14.72
N SER A 18 -9.52 -1.27 15.30
CA SER A 18 -9.97 -0.57 16.51
C SER A 18 -9.29 0.80 16.66
N ASP A 19 -9.84 1.63 17.56
CA ASP A 19 -9.23 2.92 17.94
C ASP A 19 -7.85 2.73 18.60
N GLU A 20 -7.66 1.65 19.35
CA GLU A 20 -6.38 1.29 19.95
C GLU A 20 -5.34 0.94 18.88
N ALA A 21 -5.73 0.14 17.88
CA ALA A 21 -4.86 -0.19 16.74
C ALA A 21 -4.48 1.08 15.97
N ARG A 22 -5.44 1.96 15.71
CA ARG A 22 -5.21 3.27 15.09
C ARG A 22 -4.23 4.11 15.90
N LYS A 23 -4.45 4.24 17.21
CA LYS A 23 -3.59 5.01 18.11
C LYS A 23 -2.18 4.43 18.14
N ALA A 24 -2.02 3.12 18.22
CA ALA A 24 -0.72 2.47 18.23
C ALA A 24 0.04 2.69 16.91
N TYR A 25 -0.65 2.50 15.78
CA TYR A 25 -0.08 2.69 14.45
C TYR A 25 0.39 4.13 14.23
N LEU A 26 -0.44 5.12 14.60
CA LEU A 26 -0.17 6.54 14.39
C LEU A 26 0.67 7.19 15.51
N THR A 27 0.99 6.47 16.59
CA THR A 27 1.89 6.99 17.62
C THR A 27 3.29 7.14 17.04
N PRO A 28 3.85 8.37 17.01
CA PRO A 28 5.19 8.58 16.49
C PRO A 28 6.21 7.67 17.19
N PRO A 29 7.15 7.04 16.47
CA PRO A 29 8.11 6.09 17.04
C PRO A 29 8.83 6.62 18.29
N GLU A 30 9.20 7.90 18.29
CA GLU A 30 9.89 8.55 19.41
C GLU A 30 9.01 8.76 20.67
N ARG A 31 7.69 8.55 20.55
CA ARG A 31 6.71 8.62 21.65
C ARG A 31 6.23 7.24 22.11
N ARG A 32 6.75 6.16 21.53
CA ARG A 32 6.46 4.78 21.96
C ARG A 32 7.26 4.43 23.22
N ASP A 33 6.91 3.30 23.84
CA ASP A 33 7.61 2.76 25.00
C ASP A 33 8.06 1.30 24.73
N PRO A 34 9.37 1.03 24.54
CA PRO A 34 10.46 2.01 24.55
C PRO A 34 10.45 2.92 23.29
N PRO A 35 11.05 4.12 23.35
CA PRO A 35 11.17 4.99 22.17
C PRO A 35 11.95 4.34 21.03
N GLU A 36 11.43 4.44 19.83
CA GLU A 36 12.04 3.90 18.61
C GLU A 36 12.51 5.02 17.68
N LYS A 37 13.48 4.71 16.81
CA LYS A 37 13.91 5.65 15.77
C LYS A 37 12.92 5.67 14.61
N ARG A 38 12.57 6.87 14.15
CA ARG A 38 11.83 7.04 12.90
C ARG A 38 12.64 6.53 11.71
N GLN A 39 11.95 5.88 10.78
CA GLN A 39 12.54 5.37 9.55
C GLN A 39 12.67 6.48 8.50
N SER A 40 13.69 6.37 7.64
CA SER A 40 13.73 7.14 6.39
C SER A 40 12.78 6.53 5.37
N GLU A 41 12.34 7.29 4.36
CA GLU A 41 11.54 6.77 3.26
C GLU A 41 12.21 5.57 2.56
N ARG A 42 13.55 5.62 2.40
CA ARG A 42 14.30 4.49 1.85
C ARG A 42 14.17 3.23 2.71
N GLN A 43 14.23 3.37 4.04
CA GLN A 43 14.08 2.24 4.95
C GLN A 43 12.65 1.71 4.94
N TRP A 44 11.67 2.61 4.92
CA TRP A 44 10.26 2.25 4.77
C TRP A 44 10.04 1.43 3.49
N ALA A 45 10.50 1.93 2.33
CA ALA A 45 10.36 1.23 1.05
C ALA A 45 11.07 -0.14 1.02
N MET A 46 12.17 -0.31 1.75
CA MET A 46 12.84 -1.61 1.91
C MET A 46 12.04 -2.56 2.80
N ASN A 47 11.46 -2.07 3.90
CA ASN A 47 10.65 -2.87 4.82
C ASN A 47 9.28 -3.23 4.26
N SER A 48 8.76 -2.41 3.34
CA SER A 48 7.50 -2.62 2.63
C SER A 48 7.64 -3.54 1.41
N ASN A 49 8.83 -4.10 1.18
CA ASN A 49 9.08 -5.08 0.13
C ASN A 49 9.02 -6.49 0.72
N GLY A 50 7.89 -7.15 0.50
CA GLY A 50 7.66 -8.51 0.96
C GLY A 50 8.02 -9.57 -0.08
N GLU A 51 7.73 -10.83 0.26
CA GLU A 51 7.92 -11.97 -0.63
C GLU A 51 6.81 -12.07 -1.68
N PHE A 52 5.56 -11.77 -1.30
CA PHE A 52 4.37 -11.95 -2.14
C PHE A 52 3.87 -10.64 -2.77
N ALA A 53 4.13 -9.51 -2.12
CA ALA A 53 3.74 -8.20 -2.62
C ALA A 53 4.68 -7.10 -2.12
N GLN A 54 4.67 -5.97 -2.82
CA GLN A 54 5.43 -4.78 -2.45
C GLN A 54 4.51 -3.56 -2.32
N CYS A 55 4.53 -2.88 -1.16
CA CYS A 55 3.83 -1.61 -1.00
C CYS A 55 4.68 -0.49 -1.60
N MET A 56 4.10 0.22 -2.56
CA MET A 56 4.76 1.27 -3.33
C MET A 56 4.50 2.66 -2.74
N GLN A 57 3.27 2.90 -2.28
CA GLN A 57 2.86 4.21 -1.77
C GLN A 57 1.78 4.05 -0.70
N THR A 58 1.71 4.99 0.23
CA THR A 58 0.68 5.05 1.29
C THR A 58 0.14 6.46 1.43
N TRP A 59 -1.14 6.56 1.76
CA TRP A 59 -1.82 7.80 2.10
C TRP A 59 -2.66 7.57 3.34
N VAL A 60 -2.38 8.35 4.38
CA VAL A 60 -3.04 8.26 5.68
C VAL A 60 -3.61 9.65 5.99
N GLY A 61 -4.93 9.72 6.15
CA GLY A 61 -5.65 10.94 6.50
C GLY A 61 -6.12 10.97 7.95
N ASN A 62 -7.00 11.93 8.24
CA ASN A 62 -7.70 12.00 9.53
C ASN A 62 -8.98 11.13 9.56
N ASP A 63 -9.44 10.69 8.40
CA ASP A 63 -10.62 9.82 8.27
C ASP A 63 -10.28 8.37 8.61
N ASP A 64 -11.29 7.50 8.60
CA ASP A 64 -11.17 6.09 9.00
C ASP A 64 -10.46 5.21 7.96
N PHE A 65 -10.16 5.78 6.78
CA PHE A 65 -9.55 5.05 5.67
C PHE A 65 -8.07 5.42 5.49
N LEU A 66 -7.27 4.39 5.22
CA LEU A 66 -5.92 4.55 4.66
C LEU A 66 -5.85 3.87 3.31
N TYR A 67 -5.04 4.41 2.42
CA TYR A 67 -4.93 3.93 1.05
C TYR A 67 -3.49 3.51 0.78
N CYS A 68 -3.32 2.33 0.19
CA CYS A 68 -2.02 1.83 -0.23
C CYS A 68 -2.04 1.44 -1.69
N HIS A 69 -0.97 1.74 -2.41
CA HIS A 69 -0.67 1.17 -3.71
C HIS A 69 0.30 0.01 -3.51
N TRP A 70 -0.08 -1.17 -4.00
CA TRP A 70 0.71 -2.40 -3.96
C TRP A 70 0.99 -2.93 -5.36
N MET A 71 2.12 -3.62 -5.52
CA MET A 71 2.39 -4.48 -6.67
C MET A 71 2.47 -5.94 -6.22
N ALA A 72 1.79 -6.84 -6.94
CA ALA A 72 1.75 -8.27 -6.67
C ALA A 72 1.40 -9.06 -7.95
N GLU A 73 1.29 -10.39 -7.87
CA GLU A 73 0.79 -11.24 -8.98
C GLU A 73 -0.72 -11.54 -8.88
N SER A 74 -1.33 -11.37 -7.70
CA SER A 74 -2.76 -11.57 -7.48
C SER A 74 -3.28 -10.75 -6.29
N GLU A 75 -4.61 -10.58 -6.17
CA GLU A 75 -5.22 -9.98 -4.96
C GLU A 75 -4.90 -10.82 -3.71
N ASP A 76 -4.90 -12.15 -3.84
CA ASP A 76 -4.58 -13.08 -2.75
C ASP A 76 -3.14 -12.89 -2.24
N ASP A 77 -2.19 -12.60 -3.13
CA ASP A 77 -0.80 -12.35 -2.72
C ASP A 77 -0.66 -11.04 -1.92
N VAL A 78 -1.50 -10.04 -2.21
CA VAL A 78 -1.57 -8.82 -1.38
C VAL A 78 -2.08 -9.16 0.02
N TYR A 79 -3.17 -9.92 0.14
CA TYR A 79 -3.70 -10.35 1.44
C TYR A 79 -2.68 -11.18 2.22
N ARG A 80 -2.05 -12.17 1.56
CA ARG A 80 -0.99 -12.99 2.15
C ARG A 80 0.16 -12.14 2.66
N GLN A 81 0.57 -11.12 1.91
CA GLN A 81 1.65 -10.24 2.37
C GLN A 81 1.26 -9.38 3.56
N LEU A 82 0.00 -8.91 3.61
CA LEU A 82 -0.54 -8.17 4.75
C LEU A 82 -0.59 -9.05 6.01
N ASP A 83 -0.98 -10.32 5.86
CA ASP A 83 -0.95 -11.32 6.93
C ASP A 83 0.48 -11.57 7.44
N GLU A 84 1.45 -11.78 6.54
CA GLU A 84 2.87 -11.99 6.88
C GLU A 84 3.49 -10.78 7.60
N PHE A 85 3.05 -9.57 7.26
CA PHE A 85 3.43 -8.36 7.98
C PHE A 85 2.67 -8.17 9.30
N GLY A 86 1.73 -9.06 9.62
CA GLY A 86 0.89 -8.99 10.82
C GLY A 86 -0.06 -7.79 10.81
N LEU A 87 -0.48 -7.33 9.63
CA LEU A 87 -1.34 -6.16 9.48
C LEU A 87 -2.81 -6.54 9.40
N GLU A 88 -3.16 -7.48 8.52
CA GLU A 88 -4.56 -7.86 8.30
C GLU A 88 -5.14 -8.52 9.54
N GLY A 89 -6.34 -8.09 9.94
CA GLY A 89 -7.05 -8.55 11.15
C GLY A 89 -6.46 -8.07 12.48
N ASN A 90 -5.19 -7.68 12.53
CA ASN A 90 -4.49 -7.24 13.76
C ASN A 90 -4.42 -5.71 13.89
N VAL A 91 -4.17 -5.02 12.77
CA VAL A 91 -4.04 -3.56 12.72
C VAL A 91 -5.14 -2.99 11.84
N VAL A 92 -5.39 -3.64 10.70
CA VAL A 92 -6.32 -3.15 9.69
C VAL A 92 -7.18 -4.27 9.09
N SER A 93 -8.32 -3.89 8.53
CA SER A 93 -9.10 -4.72 7.60
C SER A 93 -9.05 -4.10 6.21
N SER A 94 -8.81 -4.94 5.20
CA SER A 94 -8.45 -4.47 3.86
C SER A 94 -9.43 -4.89 2.76
N MET A 95 -9.68 -3.98 1.83
CA MET A 95 -10.33 -4.28 0.55
C MET A 95 -9.30 -4.02 -0.57
N VAL A 96 -8.91 -5.08 -1.27
CA VAL A 96 -7.97 -5.04 -2.40
C VAL A 96 -8.75 -4.90 -3.70
N SER A 97 -8.23 -4.10 -4.64
CA SER A 97 -8.78 -3.99 -5.99
C SER A 97 -7.67 -3.76 -7.00
N GLU A 98 -7.67 -4.52 -8.09
CA GLU A 98 -6.71 -4.38 -9.20
C GLU A 98 -6.93 -3.09 -10.00
N MET A 99 -5.83 -2.42 -10.34
CA MET A 99 -5.79 -1.16 -11.06
C MET A 99 -5.03 -1.29 -12.36
N PHE A 100 -5.69 -0.93 -13.46
CA PHE A 100 -5.12 -1.02 -14.82
C PHE A 100 -4.57 0.32 -15.32
N GLN A 101 -5.01 1.43 -14.75
CA GLN A 101 -4.58 2.77 -15.15
C GLN A 101 -3.99 3.52 -13.96
N PHE A 102 -2.76 4.00 -14.13
CA PHE A 102 -2.12 4.94 -13.21
C PHE A 102 -1.70 6.20 -13.97
N MET A 103 -2.25 7.34 -13.59
CA MET A 103 -1.91 8.67 -14.12
C MET A 103 -1.43 9.57 -12.99
N SER A 104 -0.39 10.38 -13.25
CA SER A 104 0.19 11.27 -12.25
C SER A 104 0.68 12.56 -12.88
N ALA A 105 0.23 13.68 -12.34
CA ALA A 105 0.73 15.01 -12.72
C ALA A 105 2.20 15.22 -12.31
N TYR A 106 2.69 14.48 -11.30
CA TYR A 106 4.10 14.58 -10.88
C TYR A 106 5.10 14.07 -11.92
N ARG A 107 4.64 13.27 -12.89
CA ARG A 107 5.48 12.82 -14.01
C ARG A 107 5.75 13.93 -15.02
N ASP A 108 4.84 14.90 -15.15
CA ASP A 108 4.93 16.04 -16.07
C ASP A 108 5.57 15.67 -17.42
N SER A 109 4.90 14.78 -18.16
CA SER A 109 5.47 14.12 -19.34
C SER A 109 4.54 14.24 -20.55
N ASP A 110 5.14 14.49 -21.72
CA ASP A 110 4.45 14.48 -23.02
C ASP A 110 4.16 13.07 -23.56
N GLN A 111 4.53 12.02 -22.83
CA GLN A 111 4.25 10.65 -23.24
C GLN A 111 2.75 10.32 -23.11
N ILE A 112 2.20 9.64 -24.11
CA ILE A 112 0.85 9.10 -24.07
C ILE A 112 0.85 7.86 -23.17
N LEU A 113 0.40 8.03 -21.92
CA LEU A 113 0.42 6.98 -20.89
C LEU A 113 -0.97 6.56 -20.43
N GLN A 114 -2.01 7.29 -20.81
CA GLN A 114 -3.38 6.95 -20.45
C GLN A 114 -3.81 5.71 -21.23
N GLN A 115 -4.26 4.68 -20.52
CA GLN A 115 -4.68 3.40 -21.09
C GLN A 115 -6.21 3.31 -21.08
N PHE A 116 -6.81 2.59 -22.04
CA PHE A 116 -8.25 2.35 -22.09
C PHE A 116 -8.53 0.86 -22.41
N PRO A 117 -9.65 0.28 -21.94
CA PRO A 117 -10.03 -1.07 -22.35
C PRO A 117 -10.30 -1.09 -23.86
N GLU A 118 -9.74 -2.05 -24.57
CA GLU A 118 -9.78 -2.08 -26.04
C GLU A 118 -11.12 -2.56 -26.60
N GLU A 119 -11.77 -3.49 -25.90
CA GLU A 119 -12.93 -4.24 -26.43
C GLU A 119 -14.20 -4.13 -25.58
N SER A 120 -14.15 -3.49 -24.40
CA SER A 120 -15.28 -3.46 -23.48
C SER A 120 -15.34 -2.19 -22.62
N ASP A 121 -16.41 -2.02 -21.83
CA ASP A 121 -16.54 -0.95 -20.83
C ASP A 121 -15.84 -1.27 -19.51
N LYS A 122 -15.11 -2.41 -19.45
CA LYS A 122 -14.35 -2.91 -18.32
C LYS A 122 -12.95 -3.34 -18.75
N TRP A 123 -12.05 -3.29 -17.79
CA TRP A 123 -10.74 -3.92 -17.88
C TRP A 123 -10.83 -5.41 -17.57
#